data_AF-A0A4U8SLU7-F1
#
_entry.id   AF-A0A4U8SLU7-F1
#
_cell.length_a   1.000
_cell.length_b   1.000
_cell.length_c   1.000
_cell.angle_alpha   90.00
_cell.angle_beta   90.00
_cell.angle_gamma   90.00
#
_symmetry.space_group_name_H-M   'P 1'
#
loop_
_entity.id
_entity.type
_entity.pdbx_description
1 polymer ?
#
loop_
_entity_poly.entity_id
_entity_poly.type
_entity_poly.pdbx_seq_one_letter_code
_entity_poly.pdbx_strand_id
1 'polypeptide(L)'
;MGAESNYDFSSKAPYDDNSIMCKNGDNKYPFKSLNTEISCEADVSFYNNEWSIHAPYGILGEGGIKVTSQEEVDAWVATIREACALKVAQRDKMLEAFFKHKFCKKVSFD
;
A
#
# COMPACT_ATOMS: atom_id res chain seq x y z
N MET A 1 0.80 30.42 11.14
CA MET A 1 -0.07 29.56 10.32
C MET A 1 0.78 28.35 9.94
N GLY A 2 0.34 27.14 10.28
CA GLY A 2 1.04 25.91 9.90
C GLY A 2 0.78 25.55 8.44
N ALA A 3 1.67 24.76 7.85
CA ALA A 3 1.49 24.18 6.52
C ALA A 3 1.22 22.68 6.66
N GLU A 4 0.31 22.13 5.86
CA GLU A 4 -0.02 20.71 5.84
C GLU A 4 0.06 20.19 4.40
N SER A 5 0.52 18.95 4.24
CA SER A 5 0.60 18.25 2.96
C SER A 5 0.33 16.77 3.17
N ASN A 6 -0.49 16.18 2.31
CA ASN A 6 -0.78 14.76 2.31
C ASN A 6 -0.21 14.13 1.02
N TYR A 7 0.49 13.03 1.17
CA TYR A 7 1.07 12.25 0.09
C TYR A 7 0.43 10.87 0.06
N ASP A 8 -0.27 10.53 -1.02
CA ASP A 8 -0.86 9.21 -1.20
C ASP A 8 -0.02 8.36 -2.17
N PHE A 9 0.56 7.27 -1.65
CA PHE A 9 1.28 6.25 -2.41
C PHE A 9 0.53 4.92 -2.46
N SER A 10 -0.76 4.94 -2.14
CA SER A 10 -1.60 3.76 -2.10
C SER A 10 -1.74 3.13 -3.49
N SER A 11 -1.87 1.81 -3.51
CA SER A 11 -2.00 1.04 -4.75
C SER A 11 -3.01 -0.06 -4.58
N LYS A 12 -3.91 -0.18 -5.56
CA LYS A 12 -4.81 -1.33 -5.71
C LYS A 12 -4.25 -2.30 -6.75
N ALA A 13 -4.40 -3.58 -6.48
CA ALA A 13 -4.12 -4.62 -7.45
C ALA A 13 -5.03 -4.47 -8.68
N PRO A 14 -4.61 -4.92 -9.87
CA PRO A 14 -5.37 -4.78 -11.13
C PRO A 14 -6.55 -5.77 -11.26
N TYR A 15 -7.14 -6.17 -10.14
CA TYR A 15 -8.31 -7.04 -10.03
C TYR A 15 -9.01 -6.75 -8.70
N ASP A 16 -10.33 -6.74 -8.73
CA ASP A 16 -11.16 -6.64 -7.53
C ASP A 16 -11.34 -8.01 -6.88
N ASP A 17 -11.71 -8.01 -5.59
CA ASP A 17 -11.94 -9.24 -4.80
C ASP A 17 -13.06 -10.15 -5.36
N ASN A 18 -13.88 -9.65 -6.30
CA ASN A 18 -14.95 -10.40 -6.95
C ASN A 18 -14.53 -11.01 -8.29
N SER A 19 -13.40 -10.57 -8.88
CA SER A 19 -12.87 -10.99 -10.19
C SER A 19 -11.96 -12.22 -10.10
N ILE A 20 -11.77 -12.78 -8.90
CA ILE A 20 -10.99 -13.98 -8.66
C ILE A 20 -11.92 -15.14 -8.33
N MET A 21 -11.99 -16.12 -9.24
CA MET A 21 -12.74 -17.35 -9.00
C MET A 21 -11.78 -18.54 -8.82
N CYS A 22 -11.95 -19.24 -7.71
CA CYS A 22 -11.26 -20.47 -7.39
C CYS A 22 -12.10 -21.68 -7.79
N LYS A 23 -11.44 -22.70 -8.35
CA LYS A 23 -12.04 -24.02 -8.54
C LYS A 23 -11.68 -24.97 -7.40
N ASN A 24 -12.59 -25.83 -7.01
CA ASN A 24 -12.30 -27.02 -6.20
C ASN A 24 -13.16 -28.17 -6.73
N GLY A 25 -12.58 -29.07 -7.51
CA GLY A 25 -13.34 -29.97 -8.39
C GLY A 25 -14.14 -29.17 -9.43
N ASP A 26 -15.43 -29.48 -9.56
CA ASP A 26 -16.36 -28.78 -10.46
C ASP A 26 -16.92 -27.45 -9.90
N ASN A 27 -16.75 -27.22 -8.59
CA ASN A 27 -17.28 -26.03 -7.94
C ASN A 27 -16.39 -24.81 -8.18
N LYS A 28 -17.02 -23.66 -8.50
CA LYS A 28 -16.37 -22.35 -8.61
C LYS A 28 -16.85 -21.46 -7.46
N TYR A 29 -15.94 -20.79 -6.76
CA TYR A 29 -16.27 -19.85 -5.69
C TYR A 29 -15.40 -18.59 -5.74
N PRO A 30 -15.93 -17.41 -5.38
CA PRO A 30 -15.16 -16.17 -5.33
C PRO A 30 -14.15 -16.20 -4.18
N PHE A 31 -12.95 -15.68 -4.42
CA PHE A 31 -11.92 -15.58 -3.39
C PHE A 31 -11.89 -14.16 -2.78
N LYS A 32 -12.45 -14.02 -1.57
CA LYS A 32 -12.61 -12.71 -0.89
C LYS A 32 -11.58 -12.41 0.20
N SER A 33 -10.41 -13.04 0.17
CA SER A 33 -9.42 -12.95 1.26
C SER A 33 -8.04 -12.48 0.81
N LEU A 34 -7.89 -11.99 -0.41
CA LEU A 34 -6.64 -11.38 -0.86
C LEU A 34 -6.66 -9.91 -0.47
N ASN A 35 -5.65 -9.46 0.27
CA ASN A 35 -5.45 -8.03 0.46
C ASN A 35 -4.98 -7.42 -0.87
N THR A 36 -5.92 -6.89 -1.65
CA THR A 36 -5.66 -6.30 -2.96
C THR A 36 -5.21 -4.84 -2.86
N GLU A 37 -5.35 -4.21 -1.70
CA GLU A 37 -5.03 -2.81 -1.47
C GLU A 37 -3.84 -2.64 -0.53
N ILE A 38 -2.87 -1.84 -0.95
CA ILE A 38 -1.83 -1.31 -0.08
C ILE A 38 -2.19 0.15 0.15
N SER A 39 -2.65 0.48 1.35
CA SER A 39 -2.81 1.87 1.79
C SER A 39 -1.48 2.38 2.32
N CYS A 40 -1.04 3.53 1.79
CA CYS A 40 0.26 4.11 2.09
C CYS A 40 0.22 5.63 1.98
N GLU A 41 -0.42 6.26 2.95
CA GLU A 41 -0.54 7.71 3.06
C GLU A 41 0.54 8.26 3.99
N ALA A 42 1.09 9.44 3.66
CA ALA A 42 2.00 10.16 4.52
C ALA A 42 1.50 11.59 4.74
N ASP A 43 1.30 11.94 6.01
CA ASP A 43 0.88 13.27 6.44
C ASP A 43 2.09 14.05 6.92
N VAL A 44 2.26 15.26 6.39
CA VAL A 44 3.34 16.17 6.75
C VAL A 44 2.71 17.47 7.25
N SER A 45 3.07 17.87 8.47
CA SER A 45 2.61 19.12 9.07
C SER A 45 3.78 19.95 9.60
N PHE A 46 3.70 21.27 9.49
CA PHE A 46 4.70 22.20 10.02
C PHE A 46 4.11 23.04 11.14
N TYR A 47 4.69 22.92 12.34
CA TYR A 47 4.30 23.68 13.51
C TYR A 47 5.50 23.95 14.43
N ASN A 48 5.57 25.13 15.04
CA ASN A 48 6.66 25.52 15.95
C ASN A 48 8.09 25.31 15.39
N ASN A 49 8.30 25.65 14.11
CA ASN A 49 9.58 25.46 13.41
C ASN A 49 10.05 23.99 13.30
N GLU A 50 9.12 23.05 13.42
CA GLU A 50 9.38 21.62 13.31
C GLU A 50 8.36 21.02 12.33
N TRP A 51 8.84 20.11 11.49
CA TRP A 51 8.00 19.28 10.63
C TRP A 51 7.70 17.97 11.34
N SER A 52 6.44 17.57 11.40
CA SER A 52 6.00 16.27 11.85
C SER A 52 5.50 15.46 10.66
N ILE A 53 6.03 14.25 10.51
CA ILE A 53 5.71 13.33 9.40
C ILE A 53 5.13 12.06 9.99
N HIS A 54 3.92 11.71 9.58
CA HIS A 54 3.23 10.48 9.95
C HIS A 54 3.04 9.60 8.72
N ALA A 55 3.28 8.30 8.86
CA ALA A 55 3.08 7.30 7.80
C ALA A 55 2.64 5.98 8.43
N PRO A 56 2.16 4.98 7.66
CA PRO A 56 1.74 3.69 8.20
C PRO A 56 2.75 3.09 9.17
N TYR A 57 2.24 2.46 10.23
CA TYR A 57 3.04 1.87 11.31
C TYR A 57 4.20 1.00 10.81
N GLY A 58 3.97 0.20 9.79
CA GLY A 58 5.01 -0.65 9.19
C GLY A 58 6.03 0.08 8.32
N ILE A 59 6.17 1.41 8.42
CA ILE A 59 7.19 2.23 7.73
C ILE A 59 7.92 3.11 8.76
N LEU A 60 7.19 3.96 9.50
CA LEU A 60 7.79 4.90 10.47
C LEU A 60 7.51 4.56 11.95
N GLY A 61 6.73 3.51 12.24
CA GLY A 61 6.38 3.13 13.62
C GLY A 61 5.28 4.00 14.25
N GLU A 62 4.95 3.71 15.50
CA GLU A 62 4.01 4.52 16.29
C GLU A 62 4.66 5.85 16.69
N GLY A 63 4.08 6.96 16.24
CA GLY A 63 4.51 8.32 16.62
C GLY A 63 5.05 9.18 15.47
N GLY A 64 5.34 8.59 14.31
CA GLY A 64 5.92 9.33 13.19
C GLY A 64 7.33 9.83 13.50
N ILE A 65 7.79 10.82 12.75
CA ILE A 65 9.11 11.43 12.91
C ILE A 65 9.01 12.95 12.90
N LYS A 66 10.02 13.59 13.49
CA LYS A 66 10.15 15.03 13.55
C LYS A 66 11.46 15.47 12.93
N VAL A 67 11.41 16.49 12.09
CA VAL A 67 12.58 17.03 11.38
C VAL A 67 12.52 18.55 11.35
N THR A 68 13.65 19.20 11.09
CA THR A 68 13.75 20.67 11.20
C THR A 68 13.96 21.36 9.87
N SER A 69 14.14 20.60 8.79
CA SER A 69 14.35 21.12 7.45
C SER A 69 13.43 20.48 6.41
N GLN A 70 13.13 21.23 5.35
CA GLN A 70 12.38 20.71 4.19
C GLN A 70 13.15 19.61 3.46
N GLU A 71 14.49 19.68 3.42
CA GLU A 71 15.32 18.66 2.79
C GLU A 71 15.16 17.29 3.48
N GLU A 72 15.08 17.27 4.82
CA GLU A 72 14.78 16.06 5.57
C GLU A 72 13.35 15.56 5.28
N VAL A 73 12.37 16.47 5.17
CA VAL A 73 11.00 16.10 4.77
C VAL A 73 11.01 15.37 3.42
N ASP A 74 11.67 15.95 2.43
CA ASP A 74 11.70 15.40 1.07
C ASP A 74 12.40 14.02 1.05
N ALA A 75 13.48 13.86 1.81
CA ALA A 75 14.19 12.58 1.97
C ALA A 75 13.31 11.50 2.62
N TRP A 76 12.54 11.87 3.66
CA TRP A 76 11.64 10.94 4.32
C TRP A 76 10.43 10.58 3.48
N VAL A 77 9.84 11.53 2.75
CA VAL A 77 8.77 11.27 1.79
C VAL A 77 9.24 10.31 0.68
N ALA A 78 10.47 10.49 0.18
CA ALA A 78 11.06 9.56 -0.78
C ALA A 78 11.25 8.14 -0.18
N THR A 79 11.76 8.06 1.04
CA THR A 79 11.93 6.79 1.76
C THR A 79 10.59 6.07 1.98
N ILE A 80 9.55 6.81 2.38
CA ILE A 80 8.19 6.26 2.54
C ILE A 80 7.69 5.72 1.19
N ARG A 81 7.83 6.50 0.11
CA ARG A 81 7.43 6.07 -1.24
C ARG A 81 8.11 4.76 -1.65
N GLU A 82 9.41 4.61 -1.44
CA GLU A 82 10.15 3.39 -1.74
C GLU A 82 9.67 2.20 -0.90
N ALA A 83 9.43 2.40 0.39
CA ALA A 83 8.88 1.39 1.27
C ALA A 83 7.47 0.95 0.85
N CYS A 84 6.61 1.88 0.43
CA CYS A 84 5.30 1.58 -0.15
C CYS A 84 5.43 0.74 -1.42
N ALA A 85 6.33 1.13 -2.34
CA ALA A 85 6.58 0.40 -3.57
C ALA A 85 7.07 -1.03 -3.32
N LEU A 86 7.90 -1.25 -2.29
CA LEU A 86 8.33 -2.59 -1.91
C LEU A 86 7.16 -3.46 -1.42
N LYS A 87 6.26 -2.91 -0.60
CA LYS A 87 5.04 -3.63 -0.15
C LYS A 87 4.13 -3.99 -1.31
N VAL A 88 3.97 -3.07 -2.27
CA VAL A 88 3.25 -3.30 -3.52
C VAL A 88 3.87 -4.45 -4.32
N ALA A 89 5.19 -4.43 -4.52
CA ALA A 89 5.88 -5.49 -5.24
C ALA A 89 5.80 -6.86 -4.52
N GLN A 90 5.85 -6.87 -3.19
CA GLN A 90 5.67 -8.09 -2.40
C GLN A 90 4.25 -8.66 -2.55
N ARG A 91 3.22 -7.81 -2.46
CA ARG A 91 1.83 -8.19 -2.71
C ARG A 91 1.69 -8.80 -4.10
N ASP A 92 2.20 -8.13 -5.13
CA ASP A 92 2.06 -8.57 -6.52
C ASP A 92 2.73 -9.94 -6.74
N LYS A 93 3.93 -10.16 -6.18
CA LYS A 93 4.59 -11.48 -6.19
C LYS A 93 3.80 -12.56 -5.47
N MET A 94 3.20 -12.25 -4.32
CA MET A 94 2.36 -13.20 -3.59
C MET A 94 1.13 -13.58 -4.40
N LEU A 95 0.52 -12.61 -5.08
CA LEU A 95 -0.64 -12.83 -5.93
C LEU A 95 -0.27 -13.65 -7.17
N GLU A 96 0.84 -13.33 -7.85
CA GLU A 96 1.37 -14.14 -8.95
C GLU A 96 1.62 -15.60 -8.53
N ALA A 97 2.26 -15.82 -7.37
CA ALA A 97 2.48 -17.15 -6.83
C ALA A 97 1.17 -17.87 -6.50
N PHE A 98 0.19 -17.16 -5.92
CA PHE A 98 -1.13 -17.69 -5.62
C PHE A 98 -1.84 -18.20 -6.88
N PHE A 99 -1.81 -17.41 -7.97
CA PHE A 99 -2.40 -17.81 -9.26
C PHE A 99 -1.60 -18.90 -9.98
N LYS A 100 -0.28 -18.96 -9.80
CA LYS A 100 0.57 -19.97 -10.42
C LYS A 100 0.42 -21.37 -9.78
N HIS A 101 0.09 -21.44 -8.49
CA HIS A 101 0.05 -22.70 -7.74
C HIS A 101 -1.35 -23.22 -7.39
N LYS A 102 -2.45 -22.53 -7.72
CA LYS A 102 -3.81 -22.98 -7.38
C LYS A 102 -4.80 -22.95 -8.54
N PHE A 103 -5.90 -23.68 -8.32
CA PHE A 103 -7.14 -23.77 -9.08
C PHE A 103 -7.89 -22.43 -9.33
N CYS A 104 -7.31 -21.30 -8.95
CA CYS A 104 -7.92 -19.97 -9.07
C CYS A 104 -7.45 -19.27 -10.33
N LYS A 105 -8.39 -18.77 -11.12
CA LYS A 105 -8.10 -17.99 -12.33
C LYS A 105 -8.76 -16.62 -12.19
N LYS A 106 -8.08 -15.59 -12.73
CA LYS A 106 -8.72 -14.32 -13.03
C LYS A 106 -9.83 -14.58 -14.02
N VAL A 107 -11.03 -14.10 -13.73
CA VAL A 107 -12.15 -14.12 -14.68
C VAL A 107 -12.35 -12.69 -15.15
N SER A 108 -12.31 -12.46 -16.46
CA SER A 108 -12.98 -11.28 -17.00
C SER A 108 -14.46 -11.59 -17.02
N PHE A 109 -15.26 -10.69 -16.47
CA PHE A 109 -16.67 -10.60 -16.83
C PHE A 109 -16.68 -9.58 -17.98
N ASP A 110 -16.80 -10.08 -19.21
CA ASP A 110 -17.03 -9.25 -20.40
C ASP A 110 -18.39 -8.54 -20.30
#